data_AF-A0A5R9NY13-F1
#
_entry.id   AF-A0A5R9NY13-F1
#
_cell.length_a   1.000
_cell.length_b   1.000
_cell.length_c   1.000
_cell.angle_alpha   90.00
_cell.angle_beta   90.00
_cell.angle_gamma   90.00
#
_symmetry.space_group_name_H-M   'P 1'
#
loop_
_entity.id
_entity.type
_entity.pdbx_description
1 polymer ?
#
loop_
_entity_poly.entity_id
_entity_poly.type
_entity_poly.pdbx_seq_one_letter_code
_entity_poly.pdbx_strand_id
1 'polypeptide(L)'
;MKFDPSIFNLNNPWFIGEMPDSYLVLNFDQSYLGRVILVPKQESPDLESLPARDVALLMAEVVYVGGRLKSEFSAARMNYASLGNVVEQLHWHIIPRYTDDANWGGPPWPVVEPREPSVDERAAIVARVRRALNIDERGIAQVEPEFPITDEFIDAYWRVVAKTLTEVFETSEDLGVKYRAKVDAAPFNERYESYQVTPLEVASRLAETEITLLHIDRYRPLRKILAMN
;
A
#
# COMPACT_ATOMS: atom_id res chain seq x y z
N MET A 1 -22.75 1.03 -10.53
CA MET A 1 -22.83 -0.19 -9.67
C MET A 1 -21.53 -0.32 -8.88
N LYS A 2 -21.55 -0.87 -7.64
CA LYS A 2 -20.37 -0.99 -6.76
C LYS A 2 -20.23 -2.43 -6.23
N PHE A 3 -19.06 -2.78 -5.70
CA PHE A 3 -18.89 -4.05 -4.98
C PHE A 3 -19.71 -4.03 -3.68
N ASP A 4 -20.33 -5.16 -3.35
CA ASP A 4 -20.95 -5.34 -2.03
C ASP A 4 -19.83 -5.39 -0.97
N PRO A 5 -19.84 -4.52 0.06
CA PRO A 5 -18.81 -4.50 1.09
C PRO A 5 -18.58 -5.85 1.80
N SER A 6 -19.60 -6.74 1.82
CA SER A 6 -19.47 -8.09 2.39
C SER A 6 -18.50 -8.99 1.60
N ILE A 7 -18.08 -8.59 0.40
CA ILE A 7 -17.01 -9.29 -0.34
C ILE A 7 -15.64 -9.11 0.31
N PHE A 8 -15.42 -8.02 1.06
CA PHE A 8 -14.15 -7.72 1.73
C PHE A 8 -14.13 -8.30 3.14
N ASN A 9 -14.41 -9.60 3.25
CA ASN A 9 -14.51 -10.31 4.52
C ASN A 9 -13.80 -11.65 4.44
N LEU A 10 -13.03 -12.02 5.46
CA LEU A 10 -12.32 -13.32 5.54
C LEU A 10 -13.21 -14.55 5.38
N ASN A 11 -14.49 -14.45 5.76
CA ASN A 11 -15.46 -15.53 5.61
C ASN A 11 -16.03 -15.62 4.19
N ASN A 12 -15.81 -14.61 3.34
CA ASN A 12 -16.21 -14.64 1.95
C ASN A 12 -15.21 -15.48 1.15
N PRO A 13 -15.64 -16.54 0.44
CA PRO A 13 -14.73 -17.46 -0.22
C PRO A 13 -14.02 -16.87 -1.46
N TRP A 14 -14.42 -15.67 -1.90
CA TRP A 14 -13.76 -14.91 -2.96
C TRP A 14 -12.72 -13.94 -2.42
N PHE A 15 -12.74 -13.63 -1.12
CA PHE A 15 -11.80 -12.69 -0.51
C PHE A 15 -10.43 -13.33 -0.31
N ILE A 16 -9.41 -12.75 -0.94
CA ILE A 16 -8.03 -13.23 -0.81
C ILE A 16 -7.37 -12.56 0.38
N GLY A 17 -7.48 -11.24 0.52
CA GLY A 17 -6.92 -10.51 1.64
C GLY A 17 -6.83 -9.01 1.40
N GLU A 18 -6.30 -8.32 2.40
CA GLU A 18 -5.97 -6.90 2.38
C GLU A 18 -4.51 -6.70 1.97
N MET A 19 -4.32 -5.86 0.96
CA MET A 19 -3.06 -5.20 0.68
C MET A 19 -2.97 -3.91 1.54
N PRO A 20 -1.81 -3.23 1.62
CA PRO A 20 -1.71 -1.95 2.30
C PRO A 20 -2.82 -0.94 1.96
N ASP A 21 -3.10 -0.72 0.68
CA ASP A 21 -4.02 0.32 0.18
C ASP A 21 -5.23 -0.24 -0.59
N SER A 22 -5.31 -1.56 -0.77
CA SER A 22 -6.40 -2.20 -1.52
C SER A 22 -6.89 -3.51 -0.91
N TYR A 23 -8.04 -3.96 -1.37
CA TYR A 23 -8.58 -5.30 -1.17
C TYR A 23 -8.30 -6.16 -2.39
N LEU A 24 -7.91 -7.40 -2.17
CA LEU A 24 -7.68 -8.39 -3.22
C LEU A 24 -8.77 -9.45 -3.19
N VAL A 25 -9.48 -9.59 -4.31
CA VAL A 25 -10.54 -10.60 -4.49
C VAL A 25 -10.23 -11.49 -5.69
N LEU A 26 -10.62 -12.76 -5.59
CA LEU A 26 -10.55 -13.69 -6.71
C LEU A 26 -11.64 -13.34 -7.72
N ASN A 27 -11.29 -13.31 -9.01
CA ASN A 27 -12.31 -13.17 -10.05
C ASN A 27 -13.11 -14.48 -10.18
N PHE A 28 -14.43 -14.40 -10.36
CA PHE A 28 -15.26 -15.61 -10.53
C PHE A 28 -14.86 -16.44 -11.74
N ASP A 29 -14.45 -15.77 -12.82
CA ASP A 29 -13.98 -16.42 -14.04
C ASP A 29 -12.49 -16.75 -13.95
N GLN A 30 -12.21 -18.05 -13.81
CA GLN A 30 -10.88 -18.64 -13.78
C GLN A 30 -10.55 -19.36 -15.10
N SER A 31 -11.09 -18.91 -16.24
CA SER A 31 -10.60 -19.29 -17.58
C SER A 31 -9.14 -18.89 -17.78
N TYR A 32 -8.77 -17.77 -17.15
CA TYR A 32 -7.39 -17.34 -16.95
C TYR A 32 -7.01 -17.64 -15.50
N LEU A 33 -6.40 -18.81 -15.25
CA LEU A 33 -6.12 -19.28 -13.90
C LEU A 33 -5.28 -18.26 -13.11
N GLY A 34 -5.72 -17.92 -11.90
CA GLY A 34 -5.07 -16.95 -11.03
C GLY A 34 -5.51 -15.50 -11.28
N ARG A 35 -6.56 -15.28 -12.08
CA ARG A 35 -7.14 -13.95 -12.29
C ARG A 35 -7.73 -13.40 -10.99
N VAL A 36 -7.33 -12.18 -10.65
CA VAL A 36 -7.78 -11.46 -9.46
C VAL A 36 -8.27 -10.05 -9.82
N ILE A 37 -8.96 -9.42 -8.87
CA ILE A 37 -9.33 -8.02 -8.91
C ILE A 37 -8.76 -7.33 -7.68
N LEU A 38 -8.10 -6.21 -7.90
CA LEU A 38 -7.61 -5.30 -6.87
C LEU A 38 -8.59 -4.13 -6.74
N VAL A 39 -9.09 -3.83 -5.54
CA VAL A 39 -10.05 -2.74 -5.29
C VAL A 39 -9.46 -1.80 -4.25
N PRO A 40 -9.18 -0.52 -4.57
CA PRO A 40 -8.63 0.42 -3.59
C PRO A 40 -9.54 0.55 -2.35
N LYS A 41 -8.93 0.70 -1.17
CA LYS A 41 -9.66 0.94 0.08
C LYS A 41 -10.35 2.30 0.05
N GLN A 42 -9.68 3.30 -0.51
CA GLN A 42 -10.29 4.59 -0.82
C GLN A 42 -11.26 4.42 -2.00
N GLU A 43 -12.55 4.56 -1.73
CA GLU A 43 -13.56 4.43 -2.77
C GLU A 43 -13.46 5.61 -3.75
N SER A 44 -13.40 5.28 -5.04
CA SER A 44 -13.31 6.25 -6.14
C SER A 44 -14.00 5.69 -7.39
N PRO A 45 -14.61 6.53 -8.25
CA PRO A 45 -15.16 6.07 -9.53
C PRO A 45 -14.08 5.80 -10.60
N ASP A 46 -12.96 6.50 -10.53
CA ASP A 46 -11.90 6.47 -11.53
C ASP A 46 -10.55 6.79 -10.88
N LEU A 47 -9.48 6.71 -11.69
CA LEU A 47 -8.11 6.82 -11.18
C LEU A 47 -7.74 8.28 -10.87
N GLU A 48 -8.23 9.23 -11.67
CA GLU A 48 -7.99 10.66 -11.51
C GLU A 48 -8.72 11.27 -10.31
N SER A 49 -9.78 10.62 -9.84
CA SER A 49 -10.48 11.01 -8.61
C SER A 49 -9.78 10.52 -7.33
N LEU A 50 -8.78 9.62 -7.42
CA LEU A 50 -7.99 9.22 -6.27
C LEU A 50 -6.92 10.28 -5.91
N PRO A 51 -6.63 10.48 -4.61
CA PRO A 51 -5.46 11.23 -4.19
C PRO A 51 -4.18 10.67 -4.82
N ALA A 52 -3.25 11.55 -5.21
CA ALA A 52 -2.00 11.15 -5.88
C ALA A 52 -1.18 10.12 -5.06
N ARG A 53 -1.25 10.22 -3.73
CA ARG A 53 -0.68 9.24 -2.79
C ARG A 53 -1.22 7.83 -3.07
N ASP A 54 -2.53 7.70 -3.13
CA ASP A 54 -3.23 6.42 -3.24
C ASP A 54 -3.08 5.84 -4.65
N VAL A 55 -3.02 6.70 -5.68
CA VAL A 55 -2.64 6.27 -7.04
C VAL A 55 -1.26 5.61 -7.05
N ALA A 56 -0.26 6.23 -6.43
CA ALA A 56 1.10 5.68 -6.39
C ALA A 56 1.15 4.33 -5.67
N LEU A 57 0.47 4.22 -4.51
CA LEU A 57 0.38 2.99 -3.74
C LEU A 57 -0.35 1.88 -4.52
N LEU A 58 -1.50 2.20 -5.12
CA LEU A 58 -2.26 1.27 -5.95
C LEU A 58 -1.42 0.75 -7.11
N MET A 59 -0.67 1.62 -7.80
CA MET A 59 0.16 1.19 -8.93
C MET A 59 1.30 0.27 -8.49
N ALA A 60 1.92 0.55 -7.34
CA ALA A 60 2.94 -0.32 -6.75
C ALA A 60 2.35 -1.71 -6.42
N GLU A 61 1.14 -1.76 -5.86
CA GLU A 61 0.43 -3.01 -5.56
C GLU A 61 0.03 -3.78 -6.82
N VAL A 62 -0.45 -3.11 -7.87
CA VAL A 62 -0.77 -3.74 -9.17
C VAL A 62 0.45 -4.45 -9.76
N VAL A 63 1.61 -3.78 -9.76
CA VAL A 63 2.87 -4.35 -10.27
C VAL A 63 3.33 -5.50 -9.38
N TYR A 64 3.30 -5.32 -8.06
CA TYR A 64 3.70 -6.34 -7.10
C TYR A 64 2.86 -7.61 -7.25
N VAL A 65 1.53 -7.49 -7.18
CA VAL A 65 0.60 -8.62 -7.30
C VAL A 65 0.78 -9.31 -8.65
N GLY A 66 0.85 -8.53 -9.74
CA GLY A 66 1.02 -9.09 -11.07
C GLY A 66 2.34 -9.86 -11.26
N GLY A 67 3.46 -9.35 -10.72
CA GLY A 67 4.75 -10.04 -10.77
C GLY A 67 4.76 -11.36 -9.99
N ARG A 68 4.12 -11.38 -8.81
CA ARG A 68 3.99 -12.60 -7.99
C ARG A 68 3.08 -13.62 -8.65
N LEU A 69 1.94 -13.20 -9.19
CA LEU A 69 1.03 -14.08 -9.93
C LEU A 69 1.66 -14.65 -11.20
N LYS A 70 2.42 -13.85 -11.94
CA LYS A 70 3.13 -14.33 -13.14
C LYS A 70 4.03 -15.52 -12.81
N SER A 71 4.82 -15.39 -11.73
CA SER A 71 5.75 -16.42 -11.29
C SER A 71 5.01 -17.63 -10.73
N GLU A 72 4.05 -17.38 -9.83
CA GLU A 72 3.30 -18.43 -9.14
C GLU A 72 2.52 -19.30 -10.12
N PHE A 73 1.84 -18.70 -11.09
CA PHE A 73 1.00 -19.41 -12.05
C PHE A 73 1.72 -19.75 -13.36
N SER A 74 3.02 -19.45 -13.47
CA SER A 74 3.81 -19.68 -14.71
C SER A 74 3.17 -19.02 -15.94
N ALA A 75 2.63 -17.82 -15.76
CA ALA A 75 1.95 -17.09 -16.83
C ALA A 75 2.98 -16.62 -17.87
N ALA A 76 2.65 -16.80 -19.15
CA ALA A 76 3.48 -16.29 -20.24
C ALA A 76 3.52 -14.75 -20.25
N ARG A 77 2.40 -14.11 -19.94
CA ARG A 77 2.26 -12.66 -19.87
C ARG A 77 1.23 -12.25 -18.82
N MET A 78 1.34 -11.02 -18.31
CA MET A 78 0.29 -10.40 -17.51
C MET A 78 -0.48 -9.38 -18.34
N ASN A 79 -1.80 -9.35 -18.19
CA ASN A 79 -2.64 -8.26 -18.64
C ASN A 79 -3.21 -7.53 -17.43
N TYR A 80 -3.36 -6.22 -17.59
CA TYR A 80 -3.79 -5.28 -16.56
C TYR A 80 -4.87 -4.39 -17.17
N ALA A 81 -6.00 -4.23 -16.50
CA ALA A 81 -7.07 -3.38 -17.01
C ALA A 81 -7.91 -2.78 -15.88
N SER A 82 -8.10 -1.47 -15.94
CA SER A 82 -9.17 -0.74 -15.24
C SER A 82 -10.14 -0.25 -16.31
N LEU A 83 -11.40 -0.67 -16.25
CA LEU A 83 -12.41 -0.39 -17.29
C LEU A 83 -13.59 0.42 -16.74
N GLY A 84 -14.24 -0.04 -15.68
CA GLY A 84 -15.25 0.73 -14.96
C GLY A 84 -16.63 0.91 -15.64
N ASN A 85 -16.82 0.49 -16.89
CA ASN A 85 -18.06 0.79 -17.66
C ASN A 85 -19.37 0.15 -17.11
N VAL A 86 -19.29 -0.83 -16.21
CA VAL A 86 -20.46 -1.51 -15.61
C VAL A 86 -20.43 -1.38 -14.09
N VAL A 87 -19.33 -1.81 -13.46
CA VAL A 87 -19.04 -1.56 -12.05
C VAL A 87 -18.18 -0.31 -11.98
N GLU A 88 -18.79 0.80 -11.56
CA GLU A 88 -18.18 2.14 -11.56
C GLU A 88 -17.13 2.29 -10.46
N GLN A 89 -17.22 1.54 -9.38
CA GLN A 89 -16.18 1.56 -8.35
C GLN A 89 -14.84 1.14 -8.96
N LEU A 90 -13.80 1.96 -8.83
CA LEU A 90 -12.48 1.71 -9.35
C LEU A 90 -11.96 0.35 -8.91
N HIS A 91 -11.51 -0.44 -9.88
CA HIS A 91 -10.92 -1.75 -9.65
C HIS A 91 -9.98 -2.12 -10.78
N TRP A 92 -8.99 -2.94 -10.48
CA TRP A 92 -7.97 -3.37 -11.41
C TRP A 92 -8.04 -4.87 -11.62
N HIS A 93 -8.27 -5.29 -12.87
CA HIS A 93 -8.10 -6.68 -13.24
C HIS A 93 -6.63 -7.00 -13.43
N ILE A 94 -6.16 -8.06 -12.76
CA ILE A 94 -4.80 -8.59 -12.93
C ILE A 94 -4.94 -10.01 -13.45
N ILE A 95 -4.49 -10.22 -14.69
CA ILE A 95 -4.89 -11.38 -15.51
C ILE A 95 -3.64 -12.12 -16.00
N PRO A 96 -3.32 -13.29 -15.43
CA PRO A 96 -2.37 -14.24 -16.02
C PRO A 96 -2.83 -14.68 -17.42
N ARG A 97 -1.95 -14.63 -18.42
CA ARG A 97 -2.22 -15.07 -19.79
C ARG A 97 -1.29 -16.23 -20.17
N TYR A 98 -1.80 -17.13 -20.99
CA TYR A 98 -1.14 -18.39 -21.35
C TYR A 98 -1.15 -18.57 -22.86
N THR A 99 -0.08 -19.12 -23.44
CA THR A 99 0.06 -19.25 -24.90
C THR A 99 -0.97 -20.17 -25.54
N ASP A 100 -1.59 -21.02 -24.74
CA ASP A 100 -2.66 -21.96 -25.07
C ASP A 100 -4.04 -21.48 -24.59
N ASP A 101 -4.17 -20.24 -24.10
CA ASP A 101 -5.48 -19.70 -23.71
C ASP A 101 -6.37 -19.41 -24.92
N ALA A 102 -7.69 -19.39 -24.69
CA ALA A 102 -8.71 -19.37 -25.73
C ALA A 102 -8.65 -18.16 -26.68
N ASN A 103 -7.97 -17.08 -26.29
CA ASN A 103 -7.84 -15.86 -27.10
C ASN A 103 -6.42 -15.27 -27.02
N TRP A 104 -5.39 -16.13 -27.06
CA TRP A 104 -4.00 -15.67 -27.03
C TRP A 104 -3.72 -14.76 -28.24
N GLY A 105 -3.07 -13.62 -27.99
CA GLY A 105 -2.88 -12.54 -28.98
C GLY A 105 -4.01 -11.50 -29.01
N GLY A 106 -5.18 -11.81 -28.44
CA GLY A 106 -6.30 -10.88 -28.27
C GLY A 106 -6.51 -10.42 -26.81
N PRO A 107 -7.46 -9.50 -26.57
CA PRO A 107 -7.85 -9.10 -25.23
C PRO A 107 -8.57 -10.25 -24.49
N PRO A 108 -8.54 -10.28 -23.14
CA PRO A 108 -9.20 -11.35 -22.39
C PRO A 108 -10.74 -11.24 -22.36
N TRP A 109 -11.29 -10.12 -22.86
CA TRP A 109 -12.74 -9.92 -23.03
C TRP A 109 -13.12 -9.78 -24.52
N PRO A 110 -14.36 -10.11 -24.90
CA PRO A 110 -15.38 -10.75 -24.06
C PRO A 110 -15.03 -12.22 -23.79
N VAL A 111 -15.45 -12.72 -22.63
CA VAL A 111 -15.36 -14.16 -22.31
C VAL A 111 -16.68 -14.79 -22.77
N VAL A 112 -16.61 -15.78 -23.65
CA VAL A 112 -17.81 -16.42 -24.22
C VAL A 112 -18.49 -17.32 -23.18
N GLU A 113 -17.71 -18.14 -22.47
CA GLU A 113 -18.18 -19.00 -21.39
C GLU A 113 -17.24 -18.90 -20.18
N PRO A 114 -17.62 -18.18 -19.11
CA PRO A 114 -16.81 -18.09 -17.90
C PRO A 114 -16.61 -19.46 -17.24
N ARG A 115 -15.38 -19.74 -16.81
CA ARG A 115 -15.06 -20.95 -16.04
C ARG A 115 -15.06 -20.63 -14.55
N GLU A 116 -16.19 -20.84 -13.89
CA GLU A 116 -16.25 -20.75 -12.43
C GLU A 116 -15.59 -21.97 -11.77
N PRO A 117 -14.67 -21.77 -10.81
CA PRO A 117 -14.06 -22.87 -10.07
C PRO A 117 -15.06 -23.51 -9.12
N SER A 118 -14.94 -24.82 -8.91
CA SER A 118 -15.62 -25.51 -7.80
C SER A 118 -15.18 -24.96 -6.43
N VAL A 119 -15.90 -25.34 -5.37
CA VAL A 119 -15.59 -24.89 -4.00
C VAL A 119 -14.14 -25.23 -3.61
N ASP A 120 -13.72 -26.46 -3.89
CA ASP A 120 -12.39 -26.95 -3.53
C ASP A 120 -11.29 -26.31 -4.40
N GLU A 121 -11.53 -26.17 -5.72
CA GLU A 121 -10.61 -25.46 -6.61
C GLU A 121 -10.44 -24.00 -6.19
N ARG A 122 -11.55 -23.30 -5.86
CA ARG A 122 -11.50 -21.91 -5.40
C ARG A 122 -10.66 -21.78 -4.14
N ALA A 123 -10.90 -22.64 -3.15
CA ALA A 123 -10.13 -22.64 -1.91
C ALA A 123 -8.63 -22.88 -2.18
N ALA A 124 -8.30 -23.80 -3.09
CA ALA A 124 -6.92 -24.07 -3.49
C ALA A 124 -6.27 -22.87 -4.20
N ILE A 125 -7.00 -22.20 -5.10
CA ILE A 125 -6.49 -21.00 -5.80
C ILE A 125 -6.28 -19.86 -4.80
N VAL A 126 -7.23 -19.58 -3.92
CA VAL A 126 -7.09 -18.55 -2.87
C VAL A 126 -5.89 -18.84 -1.98
N ALA A 127 -5.73 -20.08 -1.50
CA ALA A 127 -4.59 -20.47 -0.68
C ALA A 127 -3.25 -20.32 -1.42
N ARG A 128 -3.23 -20.62 -2.72
CA ARG A 128 -2.05 -20.43 -3.58
C ARG A 128 -1.68 -18.95 -3.73
N VAL A 129 -2.67 -18.09 -4.01
CA VAL A 129 -2.44 -16.64 -4.11
C VAL A 129 -1.98 -16.06 -2.77
N ARG A 130 -2.62 -16.44 -1.65
CA ARG A 130 -2.22 -16.00 -0.30
C ARG A 130 -0.76 -16.33 -0.02
N ARG A 131 -0.32 -17.54 -0.36
CA ARG A 131 1.08 -17.96 -0.19
C ARG A 131 2.04 -17.14 -1.05
N ALA A 132 1.71 -16.93 -2.33
CA ALA A 132 2.55 -16.15 -3.25
C ALA A 132 2.70 -14.69 -2.80
N LEU A 133 1.67 -14.13 -2.18
CA LEU A 133 1.64 -12.74 -1.69
C LEU A 133 2.01 -12.60 -0.21
N ASN A 134 2.40 -13.68 0.46
CA ASN A 134 2.71 -13.69 1.89
C ASN A 134 1.58 -13.08 2.74
N ILE A 135 0.34 -13.44 2.44
CA ILE A 135 -0.84 -13.04 3.20
C ILE A 135 -0.97 -13.96 4.42
N ASP A 136 -1.03 -13.35 5.60
CA ASP A 136 -1.09 -14.06 6.87
C ASP A 136 -2.50 -14.63 7.18
N GLU A 137 -2.64 -15.28 8.33
CA GLU A 137 -3.90 -15.87 8.80
C GLU A 137 -5.01 -14.85 9.08
N ARG A 138 -4.66 -13.57 9.25
CA ARG A 138 -5.60 -12.45 9.39
C ARG A 138 -6.02 -11.90 8.03
N GLY A 139 -5.51 -12.47 6.94
CA GLY A 139 -5.76 -11.98 5.59
C GLY A 139 -5.00 -10.72 5.25
N ILE A 140 -3.92 -10.38 5.95
CA ILE A 140 -3.16 -9.16 5.71
C ILE A 140 -1.87 -9.51 4.97
N ALA A 141 -1.68 -8.90 3.79
CA ALA A 141 -0.48 -9.05 2.99
C ALA A 141 0.74 -8.47 3.73
N GLN A 142 1.73 -9.32 3.98
CA GLN A 142 3.02 -8.92 4.57
C GLN A 142 3.98 -8.52 3.45
N VAL A 143 3.58 -7.48 2.72
CA VAL A 143 4.26 -7.00 1.52
C VAL A 143 4.88 -5.64 1.77
N GLU A 144 6.09 -5.46 1.25
CA GLU A 144 6.65 -4.15 0.99
C GLU A 144 6.66 -3.98 -0.53
N PRO A 145 5.69 -3.26 -1.13
CA PRO A 145 5.81 -2.84 -2.52
C PRO A 145 7.15 -2.12 -2.72
N GLU A 146 7.67 -2.07 -3.93
CA GLU A 146 8.83 -1.22 -4.19
C GLU A 146 8.50 0.20 -3.76
N PHE A 147 9.35 0.77 -2.90
CA PHE A 147 9.15 2.10 -2.37
C PHE A 147 9.17 3.08 -3.56
N PRO A 148 8.09 3.84 -3.81
CA PRO A 148 8.03 4.75 -4.96
C PRO A 148 9.05 5.90 -4.85
N ILE A 149 9.74 5.97 -3.72
CA ILE A 149 10.77 6.94 -3.39
C ILE A 149 12.10 6.20 -3.33
N THR A 150 13.14 6.75 -3.95
CA THR A 150 14.46 6.11 -4.00
C THR A 150 15.23 6.29 -2.70
N ASP A 151 16.17 5.39 -2.41
CA ASP A 151 17.13 5.56 -1.30
C ASP A 151 17.88 6.89 -1.40
N GLU A 152 18.23 7.31 -2.62
CA GLU A 152 18.87 8.61 -2.88
C GLU A 152 18.00 9.79 -2.43
N PHE A 153 16.68 9.75 -2.72
CA PHE A 153 15.75 10.76 -2.22
C PHE A 153 15.68 10.72 -0.70
N ILE A 154 15.57 9.53 -0.09
CA ILE A 154 15.47 9.39 1.37
C ILE A 154 16.71 9.98 2.05
N ASP A 155 17.90 9.68 1.54
CA ASP A 155 19.14 10.20 2.09
C ASP A 155 19.28 11.72 1.89
N ALA A 156 18.85 12.25 0.74
CA ALA A 156 18.80 13.69 0.51
C ALA A 156 17.80 14.37 1.46
N TYR A 157 16.61 13.78 1.63
CA TYR A 157 15.55 14.24 2.52
C TYR A 157 16.08 14.42 3.96
N TRP A 158 16.66 13.36 4.51
CA TRP A 158 17.17 13.38 5.89
C TRP A 158 18.40 14.26 6.07
N ARG A 159 19.21 14.44 5.03
CA ARG A 159 20.31 15.42 5.04
C ARG A 159 19.78 16.85 5.17
N VAL A 160 18.68 17.18 4.49
CA VAL A 160 18.03 18.49 4.62
C VAL A 160 17.37 18.65 5.99
N VAL A 161 16.71 17.62 6.53
CA VAL A 161 16.18 17.65 7.91
C VAL A 161 17.30 17.96 8.91
N ALA A 162 18.41 17.21 8.86
CA ALA A 162 19.53 17.39 9.77
C ALA A 162 20.11 18.81 9.69
N LYS A 163 20.40 19.30 8.47
CA LYS A 163 20.88 20.68 8.26
C LYS A 163 19.90 21.72 8.79
N THR A 164 18.60 21.52 8.60
CA THR A 164 17.58 22.48 9.05
C THR A 164 17.51 22.52 10.58
N LEU A 165 17.59 21.37 11.26
CA LEU A 165 17.64 21.30 12.72
C LEU A 165 18.85 22.08 13.26
N THR A 166 20.04 21.85 12.70
CA THR A 166 21.27 22.46 13.21
C THR A 166 21.49 23.91 12.78
N GLU A 167 21.22 24.24 11.51
CA GLU A 167 21.55 25.55 10.92
C GLU A 167 20.41 26.57 11.05
N VAL A 168 19.15 26.12 11.12
CA VAL A 168 17.97 27.04 11.20
C VAL A 168 17.40 27.09 12.60
N PHE A 169 17.19 25.92 13.23
CA PHE A 169 16.56 25.86 14.54
C PHE A 169 17.56 25.80 15.71
N GLU A 170 18.86 25.64 15.42
CA GLU A 170 19.92 25.50 16.42
C GLU A 170 19.63 24.39 17.46
N THR A 171 18.99 23.30 17.00
CA THR A 171 18.62 22.11 17.78
C THR A 171 19.54 20.93 17.48
N SER A 172 19.42 19.84 18.25
CA SER A 172 20.28 18.66 18.08
C SER A 172 19.94 17.87 16.81
N GLU A 173 20.96 17.51 16.03
CA GLU A 173 20.79 16.61 14.87
C GLU A 173 20.30 15.21 15.26
N ASP A 174 20.51 14.79 16.52
CA ASP A 174 20.04 13.51 17.05
C ASP A 174 18.52 13.36 16.97
N LEU A 175 17.77 14.48 16.98
CA LEU A 175 16.32 14.45 16.80
C LEU A 175 15.95 13.85 15.44
N GLY A 176 16.65 14.26 14.39
CA GLY A 176 16.46 13.73 13.04
C GLY A 176 16.83 12.26 12.95
N VAL A 177 17.95 11.84 13.55
CA VAL A 177 18.39 10.43 13.58
C VAL A 177 17.37 9.53 14.27
N LYS A 178 16.88 9.94 15.46
CA LYS A 178 15.89 9.17 16.22
C LYS A 178 14.55 9.09 15.49
N TYR A 179 14.12 10.18 14.88
CA TYR A 179 12.86 10.20 14.12
C TYR A 179 12.97 9.36 12.84
N ARG A 180 14.10 9.41 12.12
CA ARG A 180 14.38 8.52 10.98
C ARG A 180 14.30 7.06 11.37
N ALA A 181 14.96 6.65 12.45
CA ALA A 181 14.90 5.26 12.91
C ALA A 181 13.47 4.79 13.22
N LYS A 182 12.61 5.70 13.73
CA LYS A 182 11.19 5.42 13.92
C LYS A 182 10.46 5.26 12.58
N VAL A 183 10.71 6.14 11.61
CA VAL A 183 10.14 6.05 10.26
C VAL A 183 10.56 4.74 9.60
N ASP A 184 11.86 4.42 9.60
CA ASP A 184 12.40 3.21 8.96
C ASP A 184 11.83 1.91 9.54
N ALA A 185 11.45 1.91 10.82
CA ALA A 185 10.78 0.78 11.49
C ALA A 185 9.27 0.69 11.25
N ALA A 186 8.66 1.72 10.64
CA ALA A 186 7.22 1.78 10.44
C ALA A 186 6.77 0.95 9.22
N PRO A 187 5.51 0.49 9.20
CA PRO A 187 4.90 -0.12 8.03
C PRO A 187 5.03 0.76 6.77
N PHE A 188 5.04 0.12 5.61
CA PHE A 188 5.27 0.77 4.31
C PHE A 188 4.41 2.02 4.05
N ASN A 189 3.11 1.95 4.36
CA ASN A 189 2.17 3.06 4.20
C ASN A 189 2.52 4.27 5.10
N GLU A 190 2.91 4.02 6.35
CA GLU A 190 3.34 5.07 7.29
C GLU A 190 4.69 5.69 6.87
N ARG A 191 5.61 4.86 6.35
CA ARG A 191 6.86 5.34 5.76
C ARG A 191 6.59 6.26 4.59
N TYR A 192 5.74 5.85 3.64
CA TYR A 192 5.43 6.64 2.47
C TYR A 192 4.80 8.00 2.83
N GLU A 193 3.88 8.02 3.81
CA GLU A 193 3.30 9.27 4.33
C GLU A 193 4.33 10.22 4.93
N SER A 194 5.33 9.69 5.63
CA SER A 194 6.38 10.49 6.26
C SER A 194 7.17 11.33 5.24
N TYR A 195 7.26 10.89 3.98
CA TYR A 195 7.93 11.60 2.91
C TYR A 195 7.01 12.49 2.05
N GLN A 196 5.70 12.54 2.35
CA GLN A 196 4.78 13.52 1.74
C GLN A 196 4.86 14.89 2.42
N VAL A 197 5.57 14.98 3.54
CA VAL A 197 5.81 16.22 4.30
C VAL A 197 7.17 16.78 3.92
N THR A 198 7.33 18.10 3.86
CA THR A 198 8.63 18.69 3.50
C THR A 198 9.68 18.48 4.61
N PRO A 199 10.98 18.38 4.27
CA PRO A 199 12.04 18.29 5.27
C PRO A 199 12.02 19.43 6.30
N LEU A 200 11.69 20.65 5.87
CA LEU A 200 11.59 21.83 6.74
C LEU A 200 10.47 21.66 7.78
N GLU A 201 9.32 21.16 7.35
CA GLU A 201 8.19 20.95 8.26
C GLU A 201 8.47 19.86 9.29
N VAL A 202 9.10 18.75 8.87
CA VAL A 202 9.55 17.71 9.80
C VAL A 202 10.56 18.28 10.81
N ALA A 203 11.58 19.00 10.34
CA ALA A 203 12.55 19.64 11.21
C ALA A 203 11.89 20.63 12.19
N SER A 204 10.93 21.43 11.73
CA SER A 204 10.18 22.38 12.55
C SER A 204 9.43 21.68 13.69
N ARG A 205 8.73 20.59 13.40
CA ARG A 205 7.96 19.82 14.41
C ARG A 205 8.88 19.20 15.47
N LEU A 206 10.02 18.65 15.03
CA LEU A 206 11.02 18.07 15.93
C LEU A 206 11.64 19.16 16.83
N ALA A 207 12.04 20.28 16.24
CA ALA A 207 12.62 21.41 16.96
C ALA A 207 11.65 22.01 17.98
N GLU A 208 10.38 22.20 17.60
CA GLU A 208 9.33 22.71 18.50
C GLU A 208 9.20 21.84 19.76
N THR A 209 9.26 20.51 19.59
CA THR A 209 9.19 19.56 20.71
C THR A 209 10.38 19.74 21.66
N GLU A 210 11.61 19.82 21.15
CA GLU A 210 12.80 20.02 21.98
C GLU A 210 12.82 21.38 22.66
N ILE A 211 12.53 22.46 21.92
CA ILE A 211 12.47 23.82 22.46
C ILE A 211 11.43 23.90 23.58
N THR A 212 10.27 23.28 23.39
CA THR A 212 9.22 23.23 24.41
C THR A 212 9.68 22.48 25.65
N LEU A 213 10.35 21.34 25.50
CA LEU A 213 10.89 20.58 26.63
C LEU A 213 11.97 21.36 27.38
N LEU A 214 12.89 22.03 26.67
CA LEU A 214 13.91 22.89 27.25
C LEU A 214 13.29 24.06 28.02
N HIS A 215 12.22 24.66 27.46
CA HIS A 215 11.47 25.71 28.14
C HIS A 215 10.84 25.17 29.43
N ILE A 216 10.08 24.07 29.36
CA ILE A 216 9.47 23.43 30.54
C ILE A 216 10.52 23.14 31.63
N ASP A 217 11.67 22.59 31.25
CA ASP A 217 12.73 22.23 32.19
C ASP A 217 13.39 23.46 32.83
N ARG A 218 13.57 24.56 32.07
CA ARG A 218 14.04 25.84 32.60
C ARG A 218 13.12 26.41 33.68
N TYR A 219 11.79 26.24 33.54
CA TYR A 219 10.80 26.75 34.50
C TYR A 219 10.39 25.72 35.58
N ARG A 220 10.87 24.48 35.50
CA ARG A 220 10.58 23.42 36.49
C ARG A 220 10.97 23.80 37.94
N PRO A 221 12.09 24.51 38.20
CA PRO A 221 12.42 25.02 39.54
C PRO A 221 11.42 26.07 40.06
N LEU A 222 10.90 26.94 39.18
CA LEU A 222 9.93 27.98 39.55
C LEU A 222 8.58 27.39 39.99
N ARG A 223 8.15 26.27 39.40
CA ARG A 223 6.97 25.52 39.87
C ARG A 223 7.12 25.04 41.31
N LYS A 224 8.31 24.59 41.72
CA LYS A 224 8.56 24.17 43.11
C LYS A 224 8.45 25.35 44.07
N ILE A 225 8.94 26.53 43.69
CA ILE A 225 8.88 27.74 44.51
C ILE A 225 7.43 28.25 44.66
N LEU A 226 6.64 28.22 43.57
CA LEU A 226 5.25 28.68 43.59
C LEU A 226 4.28 27.74 44.32
N ALA A 227 4.62 26.45 44.44
CA ALA A 227 3.80 25.46 45.17
C ALA A 227 4.08 25.41 46.69
N MET A 228 5.01 26.23 47.19
CA MET A 228 5.40 26.31 48.61
C MET A 228 4.77 27.53 49.33
N ASN A 229 3.89 28.27 48.66
CA ASN A 229 3.02 29.32 49.22
C ASN A 229 1.56 28.88 49.16
#